data_AF-A0A380DNI0-F1
#
_entry.id   AF-A0A380DNI0-F1
#
_cell.length_a   1.000
_cell.length_b   1.000
_cell.length_c   1.000
_cell.angle_alpha   90.00
_cell.angle_beta   90.00
_cell.angle_gamma   90.00
#
_symmetry.space_group_name_H-M   'P 1'
#
loop_
_entity.id
_entity.type
_entity.pdbx_description
1 polymer ?
#
loop_
_entity_poly.entity_id
_entity_poly.type
_entity_poly.pdbx_seq_one_letter_code
_entity_poly.pdbx_strand_id
1 'polypeptide(L)'
;MLLLTGVLTWQDILNETGAWNTLVWFSVLVLMADQLNKLGFIPWLSKSIATSLGGLSWPIVLVILILFYFYSHYLFASSTAHISAMYAALLGVAIAAGAPPLFSALMLGFFGNLLASTTHYSSGPAPILFSSGYVTQKRWWTMNLILGFVYFIIWIGLGSLWMKVIGIF
;
A
#
# COMPACT_ATOMS: atom_id res chain seq x y z
N MET A 1 15.27 8.70 24.18
CA MET A 1 15.44 10.13 24.51
C MET A 1 14.42 10.58 25.55
N LEU A 2 13.11 10.58 25.28
CA LEU A 2 12.08 11.09 26.21
C LEU A 2 12.03 10.40 27.60
N LEU A 3 12.23 9.08 27.66
CA LEU A 3 12.37 8.34 28.92
C LEU A 3 13.65 8.71 29.69
N LEU A 4 14.75 8.90 28.97
CA LEU A 4 16.06 9.21 29.57
C LEU A 4 16.13 10.64 30.12
N THR A 5 15.40 11.56 29.48
CA THR A 5 15.27 12.95 29.93
C THR A 5 14.18 13.12 30.99
N GLY A 6 13.47 12.05 31.38
CA GLY A 6 12.38 12.09 32.38
C GLY A 6 11.11 12.81 31.92
N VAL A 7 10.99 13.11 30.62
CA VAL A 7 9.81 13.79 30.04
C VAL A 7 8.61 12.84 29.96
N LEU A 8 8.88 11.55 29.78
CA LEU A 8 7.89 10.48 29.89
C LEU A 8 8.34 9.51 30.96
N THR A 9 7.41 9.10 31.82
CA THR A 9 7.61 8.01 32.77
C THR A 9 7.25 6.68 32.11
N TRP A 10 7.68 5.57 32.71
CA TRP A 10 7.26 4.24 32.28
C TRP A 10 5.74 4.05 32.39
N GLN A 11 5.13 4.68 33.40
CA GLN A 11 3.69 4.64 33.60
C GLN A 11 2.93 5.33 32.46
N ASP A 12 3.48 6.42 31.91
CA ASP A 12 2.89 7.11 30.75
C ASP A 12 2.87 6.21 29.50
N ILE A 13 3.92 5.41 29.29
CA ILE A 13 3.97 4.44 28.18
C ILE A 13 2.97 3.31 28.36
N LEU A 14 2.87 2.77 29.58
CA LEU A 14 1.90 1.70 29.87
C LEU A 14 0.45 2.18 29.70
N ASN A 15 0.19 3.45 30.02
CA ASN A 15 -1.15 4.05 29.92
C ASN A 15 -1.49 4.55 28.50
N GLU A 16 -0.55 4.55 27.55
CA GLU A 16 -0.79 4.93 26.16
C GLU A 16 -1.50 3.82 25.39
N THR A 17 -2.79 3.63 25.71
CA THR A 17 -3.63 2.56 25.17
C THR A 17 -3.77 2.57 23.64
N GLY A 18 -3.57 3.72 22.99
CA GLY A 18 -3.61 3.82 21.52
C GLY A 18 -2.48 3.04 20.85
N ALA A 19 -1.28 3.05 21.46
CA ALA A 19 -0.14 2.28 20.98
C ALA A 19 -0.39 0.77 21.12
N TRP A 20 -0.92 0.33 22.26
CA TRP A 20 -1.24 -1.08 22.53
C TRP A 20 -2.34 -1.61 21.62
N ASN A 21 -3.42 -0.84 21.43
CA ASN A 21 -4.49 -1.20 20.52
C ASN A 21 -3.93 -1.40 19.10
N THR A 22 -3.12 -0.46 18.62
CA THR A 22 -2.44 -0.54 17.32
C THR A 22 -1.58 -1.78 17.19
N LEU A 23 -0.75 -2.06 18.19
CA LEU A 23 0.10 -3.24 18.21
C LEU A 23 -0.72 -4.54 18.09
N VAL A 24 -1.83 -4.66 18.82
CA VAL A 24 -2.66 -5.87 18.83
C VAL A 24 -3.34 -6.09 17.48
N TRP A 25 -4.12 -5.12 16.98
CA TRP A 25 -4.89 -5.35 15.75
C TRP A 25 -3.96 -5.44 14.52
N PHE A 26 -2.85 -4.70 14.51
CA PHE A 26 -1.86 -4.79 13.45
C PHE A 26 -1.18 -6.17 13.41
N SER A 27 -0.81 -6.72 14.58
CA SER A 27 -0.19 -8.06 14.67
C SER A 27 -1.12 -9.16 14.15
N VAL A 28 -2.42 -9.06 14.43
CA VAL A 28 -3.42 -10.01 13.91
C VAL A 28 -3.50 -9.94 12.38
N LEU A 29 -3.52 -8.75 11.79
CA LEU A 29 -3.56 -8.61 10.33
C LEU A 29 -2.29 -9.14 9.65
N VAL A 30 -1.11 -8.90 10.24
CA VAL A 30 0.16 -9.47 9.75
C VAL A 30 0.12 -11.01 9.82
N LEU A 31 -0.39 -11.57 10.92
CA LEU A 31 -0.57 -13.01 11.04
C LEU A 31 -1.53 -13.56 9.98
N MET A 32 -2.66 -12.89 9.73
CA MET A 32 -3.62 -13.31 8.69
C MET A 32 -3.00 -13.29 7.29
N ALA A 33 -2.21 -12.26 6.98
CA ALA A 33 -1.46 -12.17 5.73
C ALA A 33 -0.46 -13.32 5.57
N ASP A 34 0.30 -13.64 6.62
CA ASP A 34 1.24 -14.77 6.63
C ASP A 34 0.51 -16.12 6.45
N GLN A 35 -0.65 -16.29 7.09
CA GLN A 35 -1.47 -17.49 6.92
C GLN A 35 -2.04 -17.62 5.51
N LEU A 36 -2.51 -16.52 4.90
CA LEU A 36 -2.93 -16.52 3.50
C LEU A 36 -1.79 -16.98 2.58
N ASN A 37 -0.57 -16.52 2.85
CA ASN A 37 0.60 -16.95 2.10
C ASN A 37 0.90 -18.45 2.30
N LYS A 38 0.93 -18.93 3.56
CA LYS A 38 1.17 -20.34 3.92
C LYS A 38 0.12 -21.30 3.38
N LEU A 39 -1.15 -20.88 3.36
CA LEU A 39 -2.26 -21.66 2.81
C LEU A 39 -2.28 -21.67 1.28
N GLY A 40 -1.29 -21.04 0.63
CA GLY A 40 -1.15 -21.06 -0.82
C GLY A 40 -2.09 -20.10 -1.54
N PHE A 41 -2.74 -19.15 -0.84
CA PHE A 41 -3.60 -18.15 -1.47
C PHE A 41 -2.80 -17.27 -2.43
N ILE A 42 -1.57 -16.87 -2.06
CA ILE A 42 -0.71 -16.06 -2.93
C ILE A 42 -0.36 -16.83 -4.23
N PRO A 43 0.18 -18.07 -4.17
CA PRO A 43 0.37 -18.90 -5.36
C PRO A 43 -0.90 -19.14 -6.17
N TRP A 44 -2.03 -19.42 -5.52
CA TRP A 44 -3.32 -19.66 -6.18
C TRP A 44 -3.85 -18.40 -6.87
N LEU A 45 -3.76 -17.24 -6.22
CA LEU A 45 -4.17 -15.96 -6.78
C LEU A 45 -3.25 -15.57 -7.94
N SER A 46 -1.94 -15.79 -7.79
CA SER A 46 -0.97 -15.60 -8.87
C SER A 46 -1.29 -16.48 -10.08
N LYS A 47 -1.63 -17.75 -9.85
CA LYS A 47 -2.01 -18.67 -10.93
C LYS A 47 -3.36 -18.31 -11.55
N SER A 48 -4.35 -17.93 -10.74
CA SER A 48 -5.67 -17.51 -11.20
C SER A 48 -5.58 -16.24 -12.05
N ILE A 49 -4.84 -15.23 -11.58
CA ILE A 49 -4.59 -14.00 -12.33
C ILE A 49 -3.75 -14.30 -13.57
N ALA A 50 -2.71 -15.13 -13.51
CA ALA A 50 -1.93 -15.53 -14.69
C ALA A 50 -2.77 -16.27 -15.74
N THR A 51 -3.78 -17.04 -15.30
CA THR A 51 -4.72 -17.73 -16.21
C THR A 51 -5.73 -16.73 -16.80
N SER A 52 -6.24 -15.78 -16.00
CA SER A 52 -7.19 -14.75 -16.45
C SER A 52 -6.54 -13.64 -17.28
N LEU A 53 -5.25 -13.36 -17.08
CA LEU A 53 -4.45 -12.39 -17.83
C LEU A 53 -3.56 -13.07 -18.89
N GLY A 54 -3.74 -14.37 -19.12
CA GLY A 54 -2.99 -15.13 -20.12
C GLY A 54 -3.13 -14.49 -21.51
N GLY A 55 -2.02 -14.08 -22.10
CA GLY A 55 -1.97 -13.40 -23.40
C GLY A 55 -1.84 -11.87 -23.34
N LEU A 56 -1.96 -11.25 -22.16
CA LEU A 56 -1.65 -9.83 -21.98
C LEU A 56 -0.15 -9.61 -21.79
N SER A 57 0.35 -8.49 -22.29
CA SER A 57 1.75 -8.10 -22.08
C SER A 57 1.99 -7.70 -20.62
N TRP A 58 3.18 -7.99 -20.11
CA TRP A 58 3.55 -7.68 -18.72
C TRP A 58 3.30 -6.21 -18.30
N PRO A 59 3.43 -5.18 -19.16
CA PRO A 59 3.13 -3.81 -18.75
C PRO A 59 1.64 -3.62 -18.42
N ILE A 60 0.75 -4.24 -19.20
CA ILE A 60 -0.70 -4.18 -18.98
C ILE A 60 -1.04 -4.86 -17.65
N VAL A 61 -0.46 -6.04 -17.40
CA VAL A 61 -0.64 -6.75 -16.13
C VAL A 61 -0.19 -5.89 -14.96
N LEU A 62 0.99 -5.28 -15.04
CA LEU A 62 1.51 -4.44 -13.96
C LEU A 62 0.62 -3.22 -13.68
N VAL A 63 0.08 -2.57 -14.73
CA VAL A 63 -0.87 -1.46 -14.57
C VAL A 63 -2.14 -1.90 -13.86
N ILE A 64 -2.71 -3.05 -14.24
CA ILE A 64 -3.90 -3.62 -13.58
C ILE A 64 -3.62 -3.89 -12.10
N LEU A 65 -2.46 -4.50 -11.79
CA LEU A 65 -2.06 -4.79 -10.42
C LEU A 65 -1.89 -3.51 -9.59
N ILE A 66 -1.29 -2.46 -10.15
CA ILE A 66 -1.13 -1.15 -9.49
C ILE A 66 -2.49 -0.51 -9.20
N LEU A 67 -3.41 -0.52 -10.17
CA LEU A 67 -4.76 0.02 -9.98
C LEU A 67 -5.52 -0.74 -8.89
N PHE A 68 -5.48 -2.07 -8.94
CA PHE A 68 -6.07 -2.93 -7.91
C PHE A 68 -5.46 -2.65 -6.53
N TYR A 69 -4.13 -2.55 -6.46
CA TYR A 69 -3.42 -2.27 -5.22
C TYR A 69 -3.84 -0.92 -4.64
N PHE A 70 -3.79 0.15 -5.43
CA PHE A 70 -4.14 1.49 -4.97
C PHE A 70 -5.61 1.58 -4.51
N TYR A 71 -6.57 1.06 -5.27
CA TYR A 71 -7.99 1.20 -4.94
C TYR A 71 -8.48 0.22 -3.87
N SER A 72 -7.85 -0.95 -3.72
CA SER A 72 -8.15 -1.85 -2.59
C SER A 72 -7.88 -1.18 -1.24
N HIS A 73 -7.03 -0.15 -1.21
CA HIS A 73 -6.72 0.60 0.00
C HIS A 73 -7.92 1.34 0.62
N TYR A 74 -9.00 1.61 -0.14
CA TYR A 74 -10.24 2.15 0.44
C TYR A 74 -10.83 1.24 1.54
N LEU A 75 -10.47 -0.05 1.51
CA LEU A 75 -10.89 -1.06 2.48
C LEU A 75 -9.97 -1.15 3.71
N PHE A 76 -8.86 -0.40 3.74
CA PHE A 76 -7.84 -0.46 4.77
C PHE A 76 -7.70 0.88 5.51
N ALA A 77 -7.50 0.81 6.82
CA ALA A 77 -7.20 1.98 7.67
C ALA A 77 -5.70 2.12 8.00
N SER A 78 -4.85 1.26 7.43
CA SER A 78 -3.40 1.32 7.63
C SER A 78 -2.67 0.90 6.37
N SER A 79 -1.78 1.78 5.92
CA SER A 79 -0.85 1.51 4.82
C SER A 79 0.03 0.30 5.13
N THR A 80 0.52 0.18 6.36
CA THR A 80 1.37 -0.95 6.75
C THR A 80 0.63 -2.28 6.66
N ALA A 81 -0.63 -2.33 7.10
CA ALA A 81 -1.43 -3.57 7.10
C ALA A 81 -1.78 -4.01 5.68
N HIS A 82 -2.04 -3.03 4.81
CA HIS A 82 -2.32 -3.25 3.41
C HIS A 82 -1.07 -3.72 2.64
N ILE A 83 0.09 -3.11 2.88
CA ILE A 83 1.37 -3.55 2.32
C ILE A 83 1.69 -4.98 2.75
N SER A 84 1.62 -5.29 4.05
CA SER A 84 1.94 -6.65 4.54
C SER A 84 1.00 -7.73 3.99
N ALA A 85 -0.27 -7.40 3.72
CA ALA A 85 -1.23 -8.32 3.14
C ALA A 85 -1.05 -8.58 1.64
N MET A 86 -0.69 -7.56 0.85
CA MET A 86 -0.86 -7.63 -0.60
C MET A 86 0.43 -7.47 -1.39
N TYR A 87 1.44 -6.78 -0.87
CA TYR A 87 2.63 -6.41 -1.65
C TYR A 87 3.36 -7.63 -2.23
N ALA A 88 3.71 -8.60 -1.37
CA ALA A 88 4.44 -9.80 -1.79
C ALA A 88 3.62 -10.63 -2.79
N ALA A 89 2.30 -10.68 -2.60
CA ALA A 89 1.39 -11.40 -3.46
C ALA A 89 1.38 -10.82 -4.88
N LEU A 90 1.11 -9.52 -4.98
CA LEU A 90 1.02 -8.81 -6.26
C LEU A 90 2.36 -8.77 -6.99
N LEU A 91 3.46 -8.65 -6.25
CA LEU A 91 4.80 -8.75 -6.83
C LEU A 91 5.04 -10.15 -7.44
N GLY A 92 4.62 -11.21 -6.73
CA GLY A 92 4.67 -12.58 -7.26
C GLY A 92 3.91 -12.73 -8.58
N VAL A 93 2.71 -12.14 -8.67
CA VAL A 93 1.91 -12.13 -9.91
C VAL A 93 2.63 -11.37 -11.05
N ALA A 94 3.17 -10.18 -10.75
CA ALA A 94 3.86 -9.36 -11.76
C ALA A 94 5.07 -10.10 -12.36
N ILE A 95 5.88 -10.73 -11.50
CA ILE A 95 7.04 -11.52 -11.92
C ILE A 95 6.61 -12.73 -12.74
N ALA A 96 5.57 -13.44 -12.31
CA ALA A 96 5.02 -14.59 -13.05
C ALA A 96 4.46 -14.19 -14.43
N ALA A 97 3.99 -12.95 -14.58
CA ALA A 97 3.55 -12.39 -15.85
C ALA A 97 4.71 -11.89 -16.75
N GLY A 98 5.96 -12.04 -16.32
CA GLY A 98 7.15 -11.66 -17.08
C GLY A 98 7.59 -10.21 -16.89
N ALA A 99 7.04 -9.50 -15.90
CA ALA A 99 7.48 -8.14 -15.61
C ALA A 99 8.89 -8.15 -14.95
N PRO A 100 9.75 -7.17 -15.26
CA PRO A 100 11.07 -7.06 -14.63
C PRO A 100 10.94 -6.97 -13.10
N PRO A 101 11.60 -7.84 -12.31
CA PRO A 101 11.35 -7.95 -10.87
C PRO A 101 11.64 -6.66 -10.09
N LEU A 102 12.79 -6.02 -10.35
CA LEU A 102 13.17 -4.79 -9.66
C LEU A 102 12.21 -3.64 -9.98
N PHE A 103 11.85 -3.47 -11.25
CA PHE A 103 10.88 -2.46 -11.68
C PHE A 103 9.51 -2.67 -11.01
N SER A 104 9.01 -3.90 -10.99
CA SER A 104 7.73 -4.24 -10.38
C SER A 104 7.73 -3.99 -8.87
N ALA A 105 8.81 -4.36 -8.18
CA ALA A 105 8.99 -4.10 -6.76
C ALA A 105 8.99 -2.59 -6.45
N LEU A 106 9.74 -1.80 -7.22
CA LEU A 106 9.77 -0.34 -7.05
C LEU A 106 8.41 0.29 -7.30
N MET A 107 7.74 -0.08 -8.41
CA MET A 107 6.41 0.44 -8.74
C MET A 107 5.40 0.12 -7.64
N LEU A 108 5.32 -1.12 -7.17
CA LEU A 108 4.43 -1.47 -6.05
C LEU A 108 4.84 -0.75 -4.76
N GLY A 109 6.14 -0.55 -4.52
CA GLY A 109 6.64 0.18 -3.35
C GLY A 109 6.24 1.66 -3.34
N PHE A 110 6.31 2.33 -4.50
CA PHE A 110 5.83 3.70 -4.65
C PHE A 110 4.33 3.78 -4.42
N PHE A 111 3.55 2.91 -5.06
CA PHE A 111 2.10 2.89 -4.89
C PHE A 111 1.63 2.45 -3.50
N GLY A 112 2.47 1.72 -2.76
CA GLY A 112 2.26 1.41 -1.33
C GLY A 112 2.29 2.63 -0.41
N ASN A 113 2.84 3.76 -0.89
CA ASN A 113 2.80 5.04 -0.18
C ASN A 113 1.76 5.99 -0.79
N LEU A 114 1.67 6.05 -2.13
CA LEU A 114 0.77 6.96 -2.84
C LEU A 114 -0.71 6.66 -2.55
N LEU A 115 -1.04 5.43 -2.16
CA LEU A 115 -2.36 5.03 -1.68
C LEU A 115 -2.88 5.85 -0.49
N ALA A 116 -2.02 6.61 0.19
CA ALA A 116 -2.43 7.60 1.19
C ALA A 116 -3.39 8.64 0.59
N SER A 117 -3.30 8.88 -0.73
CA SER A 117 -4.20 9.74 -1.50
C SER A 117 -5.54 9.05 -1.80
N THR A 118 -6.24 8.60 -0.76
CA THR A 118 -7.55 7.93 -0.87
C THR A 118 -8.51 8.47 0.20
N THR A 119 -8.65 7.75 1.32
CA THR A 119 -9.59 8.08 2.39
C THR A 119 -8.94 8.99 3.44
N HIS A 120 -9.75 9.49 4.35
CA HIS A 120 -9.31 10.30 5.49
C HIS A 120 -8.66 9.46 6.60
N TYR A 121 -8.63 8.14 6.45
CA TYR A 121 -8.06 7.17 7.38
C TYR A 121 -6.99 6.29 6.73
N SER A 122 -6.54 6.62 5.51
CA SER A 122 -5.63 5.79 4.70
C SER A 122 -4.24 5.58 5.32
N SER A 123 -3.80 6.51 6.15
CA SER A 123 -2.45 6.54 6.72
C SER A 123 -2.45 7.28 8.04
N GLY A 124 -1.37 7.19 8.82
CA GLY A 124 -1.24 7.90 10.10
C GLY A 124 -1.49 9.42 10.03
N PRO A 125 -0.95 10.14 9.02
CA PRO A 125 -1.19 11.58 8.89
C PRO A 125 -2.62 11.97 8.48
N ALA A 126 -3.31 11.13 7.71
CA ALA A 126 -4.63 11.45 7.15
C ALA A 126 -5.69 11.83 8.20
N PRO A 127 -5.93 11.05 9.28
CA PRO A 127 -6.93 11.39 10.29
C PRO A 127 -6.50 12.58 11.16
N ILE A 128 -5.19 12.80 11.34
CA ILE A 128 -4.66 13.97 12.06
C ILE A 128 -5.00 15.25 11.28
N LEU A 129 -4.74 15.25 9.97
CA LEU A 129 -5.04 16.40 9.11
C LEU A 129 -6.55 16.59 8.94
N PHE A 130 -7.31 15.50 8.78
CA PHE A 130 -8.76 15.56 8.61
C PHE A 130 -9.49 16.05 9.88
N SER A 131 -9.04 15.63 11.06
CA SER A 131 -9.67 15.99 12.35
C SER A 131 -9.56 17.48 12.71
N SER A 132 -8.69 18.24 12.03
CA SER A 132 -8.58 19.70 12.17
C SER A 132 -9.84 20.47 11.76
N GLY A 133 -10.77 19.84 11.02
CA GLY A 133 -12.05 20.44 10.63
C GLY A 133 -11.98 21.41 9.44
N TYR A 134 -10.80 21.69 8.88
CA TYR A 134 -10.65 22.61 7.74
C TYR A 134 -11.21 22.08 6.41
N VAL A 135 -11.34 20.76 6.25
CA VAL A 135 -11.72 20.12 4.98
C VAL A 135 -12.88 19.16 5.20
N THR A 136 -13.94 19.31 4.43
CA THR A 136 -15.08 18.37 4.46
C THR A 136 -14.73 17.02 3.86
N GLN A 137 -15.37 15.94 4.30
CA GLN A 137 -15.13 14.59 3.76
C GLN A 137 -15.32 14.53 2.24
N LYS A 138 -16.39 15.15 1.72
CA LYS A 138 -16.64 15.22 0.28
C LYS A 138 -15.46 15.87 -0.45
N ARG A 139 -14.96 17.00 0.04
CA ARG A 139 -13.82 17.71 -0.57
C ARG A 139 -12.55 16.88 -0.50
N TRP A 140 -12.27 16.26 0.65
CA TRP A 140 -11.11 15.37 0.84
C TRP A 140 -11.11 14.26 -0.20
N TRP A 141 -12.22 13.53 -0.34
CA TRP A 141 -12.30 12.38 -1.22
C TRP A 141 -12.25 12.76 -2.70
N THR A 142 -12.95 13.83 -3.10
CA THR A 142 -12.90 14.31 -4.48
C THR A 142 -11.49 14.78 -4.86
N MET A 143 -10.80 15.52 -3.98
CA MET A 143 -9.43 15.96 -4.25
C MET A 143 -8.46 14.78 -4.33
N ASN A 144 -8.55 13.82 -3.41
CA ASN A 144 -7.68 12.64 -3.41
C ASN A 144 -7.92 11.73 -4.62
N LEU A 145 -9.16 11.63 -5.12
CA LEU A 145 -9.44 10.94 -6.38
C LEU A 145 -8.71 11.61 -7.56
N ILE A 146 -8.80 12.94 -7.67
CA ILE A 146 -8.12 13.72 -8.73
C ILE A 146 -6.60 13.57 -8.61
N LEU A 147 -6.06 13.71 -7.39
CA LEU A 147 -4.62 13.53 -7.14
C LEU A 147 -4.16 12.10 -7.42
N GLY A 148 -5.00 11.09 -7.16
CA GLY A 148 -4.73 9.70 -7.55
C GLY A 148 -4.47 9.55 -9.04
N PHE A 149 -5.29 10.16 -9.89
CA PHE A 149 -5.04 10.19 -11.34
C PHE A 149 -3.74 10.89 -11.71
N VAL A 150 -3.41 12.01 -11.05
CA VAL A 150 -2.13 12.69 -11.25
C VAL A 150 -0.96 11.79 -10.87
N TYR A 151 -1.04 11.08 -9.75
CA TYR A 151 0.00 10.12 -9.33
C TYR A 151 0.14 8.97 -10.31
N PHE A 152 -0.95 8.43 -10.87
CA PHE A 152 -0.87 7.42 -11.92
C PHE A 152 -0.11 7.92 -13.14
N ILE A 153 -0.44 9.13 -13.65
CA ILE A 153 0.25 9.71 -14.82
C ILE A 153 1.74 9.90 -14.53
N ILE A 154 2.08 10.45 -13.36
CA ILE A 154 3.47 10.71 -12.98
C ILE A 154 4.24 9.40 -12.85
N TRP A 155 3.75 8.43 -12.09
CA TRP A 155 4.54 7.24 -11.76
C TRP A 155 4.47 6.14 -12.82
N ILE A 156 3.30 5.85 -13.38
CA ILE A 156 3.15 4.87 -14.47
C ILE A 156 3.70 5.44 -15.78
N GLY A 157 3.52 6.73 -16.05
CA GLY A 157 4.05 7.38 -17.24
C GLY A 157 5.51 7.79 -17.08
N LEU A 158 5.74 8.96 -16.46
CA LEU A 158 7.07 9.58 -16.38
C LEU A 158 8.06 8.75 -15.54
N GLY A 159 7.62 8.17 -14.42
CA GLY A 159 8.43 7.34 -13.55
C GLY A 159 8.94 6.09 -14.27
N SER A 160 8.07 5.39 -15.00
CA SER A 160 8.46 4.25 -15.83
C SER A 160 9.46 4.64 -16.92
N LEU A 161 9.24 5.77 -17.60
CA LEU A 161 10.18 6.28 -18.61
C LEU A 161 11.54 6.59 -17.99
N TRP A 162 11.56 7.27 -16.85
CA TRP A 162 12.79 7.59 -16.13
C TRP A 162 13.55 6.32 -15.72
N MET A 163 12.84 5.33 -15.14
CA MET A 163 13.44 4.07 -14.73
C MET A 163 14.01 3.27 -15.91
N LYS A 164 13.39 3.37 -17.09
CA LYS A 164 13.95 2.83 -18.32
C LYS A 164 15.23 3.53 -18.75
N VAL A 165 15.28 4.87 -18.65
CA VAL A 165 16.49 5.66 -18.99
C VAL A 165 17.68 5.30 -18.11
N ILE A 166 17.46 5.07 -16.81
CA ILE A 166 18.52 4.69 -15.87
C ILE A 166 18.83 3.18 -15.88
N GLY A 167 18.23 2.40 -16.78
CA GLY A 167 18.56 0.99 -16.99
C GLY A 167 18.00 0.02 -15.95
N ILE A 168 16.92 0.38 -15.25
CA ILE A 168 16.25 -0.52 -14.28
C ILE A 168 15.50 -1.65 -14.99
N PHE A 169 15.04 -1.42 -16.23
CA PHE A 169 14.40 -2.44 -17.06
C PHE A 169 14.44 -2.11 -18.56
#